data_AF-A0AAR2JQB4-F1
#
_entry.id   AF-A0AAR2JQB4-F1
#
_cell.length_a   1.000
_cell.length_b   1.000
_cell.length_c   1.000
_cell.angle_alpha   90.00
_cell.angle_beta   90.00
_cell.angle_gamma   90.00
#
_symmetry.space_group_name_H-M   'P 1'
#
loop_
_entity.id
_entity.type
_entity.pdbx_description
1 polymer ?
#
loop_
_entity_poly.entity_id
_entity_poly.type
_entity_poly.pdbx_seq_one_letter_code
_entity_poly.pdbx_strand_id
1 'polypeptide(L)'
;MRRWPRTLLAPLLLLLCVLARAADWELALLHTNDVHARVEETNKDSGKCTKPPCFAGVARRFTKIKELRSAEKNVLLLDAGDQFQGTVWFNYYKGAEAAHFMNKLGYDAMALGNHEFDNGVDGLIKPFLQEVNCSVLSANIKPDSTLEAMISGRYLASKILTVNSEKVGIVGYTSKETPALSLPGPHLLFEDEIPALQREVDKLSTLGVNKIIALGHSGFAVDKEIAKKVRGLDVVIGGHTNTFLYTGTPPSTEVPAGPYPLMVQSEDGRQVPVVQAYAFGKYLGYLKVTFDSAGNVIKAAGNPILLDSSVPEDPDIKAEVDSWKTNLANYSSQYVGRTLVYLNGTFEECRFRECNLGNLVCDAMVHHNIKYPDEVQWNHVSACILNGGGIRSPIDERNRNGTITMEDVIGVLPFGGTFDLVQLKGSTLFQAFEHSVHRYGGNTGEFLQVSGFQVEYDLSKSPGKRVKNVRVLCTECRVPRYEPLDANKVYKVVMPSYLVDGGDGYTMIKPQMLKHDSGDLDISVVSSYISERKRVHPAVEGRILIFNSAIGQQSPTTALLLFVLLWALCMSQ
;
A
#
# COMPACT_ATOMS: atom_id res chain seq x y z
N MET A 1 -93.89 4.28 -29.18
CA MET A 1 -92.72 4.87 -29.86
C MET A 1 -92.22 6.00 -28.97
N ARG A 2 -91.14 5.76 -28.19
CA ARG A 2 -89.74 6.20 -28.43
C ARG A 2 -89.60 7.74 -28.46
N ARG A 3 -88.70 8.41 -27.74
CA ARG A 3 -87.61 8.08 -26.80
C ARG A 3 -87.16 9.42 -26.17
N TRP A 4 -86.85 9.45 -24.87
CA TRP A 4 -86.08 10.53 -24.23
C TRP A 4 -84.58 10.37 -24.51
N PRO A 5 -83.79 11.45 -24.67
CA PRO A 5 -82.35 11.44 -24.42
C PRO A 5 -82.08 12.10 -23.04
N ARG A 6 -81.64 11.41 -21.99
CA ARG A 6 -80.28 10.89 -21.69
C ARG A 6 -79.15 11.93 -21.90
N THR A 7 -78.87 12.64 -20.81
CA THR A 7 -77.56 12.82 -20.14
C THR A 7 -76.34 13.23 -20.98
N LEU A 8 -75.74 14.37 -20.61
CA LEU A 8 -74.28 14.59 -20.65
C LEU A 8 -73.89 15.52 -19.48
N LEU A 9 -73.71 14.94 -18.29
CA LEU A 9 -72.81 15.49 -17.27
C LEU A 9 -71.43 14.88 -17.57
N ALA A 10 -70.51 15.67 -18.11
CA ALA A 10 -69.11 15.30 -18.20
C ALA A 10 -68.45 15.64 -16.85
N PRO A 11 -67.91 14.68 -16.08
CA PRO A 11 -67.01 15.02 -15.01
C PRO A 11 -65.63 15.29 -15.61
N LEU A 12 -65.13 16.48 -15.29
CA LEU A 12 -63.77 16.96 -15.46
C LEU A 12 -62.80 16.03 -14.70
N LEU A 13 -62.37 14.92 -15.31
CA LEU A 13 -61.19 14.18 -14.88
C LEU A 13 -59.95 14.96 -15.37
N LEU A 14 -59.58 16.00 -14.63
CA LEU A 14 -58.21 16.48 -14.68
C LEU A 14 -57.33 15.36 -14.13
N LEU A 15 -56.65 14.64 -15.04
CA LEU A 15 -55.48 13.84 -14.71
C LEU A 15 -54.47 14.78 -14.04
N LEU A 16 -54.44 14.78 -12.71
CA LEU A 16 -53.26 15.11 -11.93
C LEU A 16 -52.24 13.99 -12.18
N CYS A 17 -51.61 14.00 -13.36
CA CYS A 17 -50.30 13.41 -13.54
C CYS A 17 -49.31 14.26 -12.74
N VAL A 18 -49.31 14.06 -11.43
CA VAL A 18 -48.13 14.38 -10.63
C VAL A 18 -47.05 13.47 -11.18
N LEU A 19 -46.19 14.01 -12.05
CA LEU A 19 -44.89 13.43 -12.32
C LEU A 19 -44.18 13.37 -10.97
N ALA A 20 -44.33 12.26 -10.27
CA ALA A 20 -43.51 11.92 -9.13
C ALA A 20 -42.08 11.86 -9.67
N ARG A 21 -41.36 12.96 -9.52
CA ARG A 21 -39.93 13.00 -9.78
C ARG A 21 -39.35 11.97 -8.82
N ALA A 22 -38.91 10.83 -9.35
CA ALA A 22 -38.30 9.78 -8.55
C ALA A 22 -37.19 10.44 -7.72
N ALA A 23 -37.25 10.28 -6.40
CA ALA A 23 -36.36 10.96 -5.49
C ALA A 23 -34.92 10.46 -5.70
N ASP A 24 -33.96 11.38 -5.63
CA ASP A 24 -32.54 11.07 -5.66
C ASP A 24 -32.20 10.04 -4.58
N TRP A 25 -31.31 9.10 -4.90
CA TRP A 25 -30.93 8.02 -4.01
C TRP A 25 -29.49 8.20 -3.52
N GLU A 26 -29.31 8.33 -2.22
CA GLU A 26 -27.98 8.51 -1.61
C GLU A 26 -27.43 7.19 -1.08
N LEU A 27 -26.15 6.93 -1.34
CA LEU A 27 -25.39 5.78 -0.84
C LEU A 27 -24.14 6.27 -0.11
N ALA A 28 -23.96 5.83 1.13
CA ALA A 28 -22.72 6.01 1.87
C ALA A 28 -21.80 4.79 1.64
N LEU A 29 -20.67 5.05 1.02
CA LEU A 29 -19.61 4.07 0.77
C LEU A 29 -18.53 4.25 1.85
N LEU A 30 -18.53 3.32 2.80
CA LEU A 30 -17.45 3.16 3.76
C LEU A 30 -16.39 2.26 3.13
N HIS A 31 -15.12 2.62 3.21
CA HIS A 31 -14.07 1.78 2.64
C HIS A 31 -12.76 1.78 3.40
N THR A 32 -12.06 0.64 3.29
CA THR A 32 -10.67 0.46 3.71
C THR A 32 -9.86 -0.14 2.58
N ASN A 33 -8.55 0.04 2.65
CA ASN A 33 -7.56 -0.57 1.76
C ASN A 33 -6.23 -0.66 2.52
N ASP A 34 -5.40 -1.64 2.17
CA ASP A 34 -4.01 -1.76 2.65
C ASP A 34 -3.91 -1.75 4.19
N VAL A 35 -4.85 -2.44 4.86
CA VAL A 35 -4.91 -2.48 6.32
C VAL A 35 -3.69 -3.19 6.91
N HIS A 36 -3.13 -4.16 6.19
CA HIS A 36 -1.88 -4.84 6.53
C HIS A 36 -1.80 -5.29 7.99
N ALA A 37 -2.77 -6.13 8.38
CA ALA A 37 -2.84 -6.77 9.68
C ALA A 37 -2.72 -5.83 10.90
N ARG A 38 -3.07 -4.54 10.75
CA ARG A 38 -3.21 -3.59 11.87
C ARG A 38 -4.53 -3.82 12.61
N VAL A 39 -4.61 -4.98 13.27
CA VAL A 39 -5.73 -5.39 14.11
C VAL A 39 -5.82 -4.50 15.35
N GLU A 40 -4.69 -4.30 16.01
CA GLU A 40 -4.56 -3.39 17.15
C GLU A 40 -4.44 -1.92 16.70
N GLU A 41 -4.66 -1.00 17.64
CA GLU A 41 -4.31 0.39 17.45
C GLU A 41 -2.79 0.59 17.28
N THR A 42 -2.44 1.67 16.58
CA THR A 42 -1.08 2.00 16.16
C THR A 42 -0.69 3.39 16.62
N ASN A 43 0.61 3.71 16.64
CA ASN A 43 1.05 5.08 16.81
C ASN A 43 0.74 5.91 15.54
N LYS A 44 1.09 7.21 15.55
CA LYS A 44 0.79 8.09 14.41
C LYS A 44 1.41 7.62 13.07
N ASP A 45 2.51 6.88 13.11
CA ASP A 45 3.27 6.39 11.96
C ASP A 45 2.96 4.92 11.65
N SER A 46 1.83 4.41 12.16
CA SER A 46 1.33 3.04 11.92
C SER A 46 2.21 1.90 12.44
N GLY A 47 3.14 2.21 13.35
CA GLY A 47 3.88 1.25 14.18
C GLY A 47 3.16 0.96 15.51
N LYS A 48 3.83 0.24 16.42
CA LYS A 48 3.25 -0.14 17.71
C LYS A 48 2.88 1.08 18.56
N CYS A 49 1.63 1.15 19.05
CA CYS A 49 1.25 2.15 20.05
C CYS A 49 1.62 1.69 21.46
N THR A 50 2.30 2.53 22.23
CA THR A 50 2.53 2.29 23.67
C THR A 50 2.09 3.44 24.55
N LYS A 51 1.82 4.60 23.95
CA LYS A 51 1.36 5.83 24.60
C LYS A 51 0.39 6.56 23.68
N PRO A 52 -0.74 7.09 24.19
CA PRO A 52 -1.62 7.95 23.40
C PRO A 52 -0.92 9.21 22.88
N PRO A 53 -1.43 9.83 21.78
CA PRO A 53 -2.60 9.39 21.01
C PRO A 53 -2.28 8.15 20.14
N CYS A 54 -3.21 7.19 20.17
CA CYS A 54 -3.19 6.02 19.30
C CYS A 54 -4.24 6.16 18.20
N PHE A 55 -4.04 5.45 17.10
CA PHE A 55 -4.84 5.52 15.88
C PHE A 55 -5.22 4.12 15.39
N ALA A 56 -6.11 4.02 14.41
CA ALA A 56 -6.46 2.75 13.75
C ALA A 56 -7.07 1.70 14.72
N GLY A 57 -6.88 0.42 14.41
CA GLY A 57 -7.40 -0.73 15.15
C GLY A 57 -8.85 -1.09 14.78
N VAL A 58 -9.14 -2.39 14.75
CA VAL A 58 -10.47 -2.90 14.37
C VAL A 58 -11.56 -2.49 15.37
N ALA A 59 -11.22 -2.36 16.66
CA ALA A 59 -12.16 -1.95 17.70
C ALA A 59 -12.65 -0.51 17.53
N ARG A 60 -11.74 0.42 17.19
CA ARG A 60 -12.08 1.80 16.89
C ARG A 60 -12.84 1.94 15.57
N ARG A 61 -12.41 1.18 14.56
CA ARG A 61 -13.09 1.14 13.26
C ARG A 61 -14.53 0.66 13.41
N PHE A 62 -14.75 -0.37 14.22
CA PHE A 62 -16.09 -0.90 14.52
C PHE A 62 -17.02 0.19 15.10
N THR A 63 -16.55 0.95 16.09
CA THR A 63 -17.31 2.08 16.67
C THR A 63 -17.77 3.04 15.57
N LYS A 64 -16.85 3.50 14.71
CA LYS A 64 -17.18 4.48 13.67
C LYS A 64 -18.11 3.89 12.60
N ILE A 65 -17.92 2.63 12.21
CA ILE A 65 -18.82 1.93 11.27
C ILE A 65 -20.24 1.86 11.85
N LYS A 66 -20.38 1.50 13.13
CA LYS A 66 -21.68 1.39 13.81
C LYS A 66 -22.40 2.74 13.90
N GLU A 67 -21.66 3.80 14.20
CA GLU A 67 -22.17 5.19 14.18
C GLU A 67 -22.73 5.55 12.80
N LEU A 68 -21.94 5.35 11.75
CA LEU A 68 -22.32 5.70 10.38
C LEU A 68 -23.48 4.85 9.86
N ARG A 69 -23.52 3.56 10.17
CA ARG A 69 -24.68 2.69 9.86
C ARG A 69 -25.96 3.11 10.54
N SER A 70 -25.87 3.77 11.69
CA SER A 70 -27.04 4.30 12.41
C SER A 70 -27.50 5.66 11.86
N ALA A 71 -26.56 6.45 11.33
CA ALA A 71 -26.83 7.79 10.79
C ALA A 71 -27.27 7.78 9.32
N GLU A 72 -26.82 6.79 8.54
CA GLU A 72 -27.03 6.72 7.10
C GLU A 72 -28.03 5.63 6.73
N LYS A 73 -28.93 5.92 5.77
CA LYS A 73 -30.00 4.99 5.38
C LYS A 73 -29.51 3.82 4.51
N ASN A 74 -28.56 4.10 3.62
CA ASN A 74 -28.02 3.14 2.66
C ASN A 74 -26.50 3.14 2.83
N VAL A 75 -25.94 2.04 3.33
CA VAL A 75 -24.51 1.93 3.62
C VAL A 75 -23.96 0.65 3.02
N LEU A 76 -22.79 0.76 2.39
CA LEU A 76 -21.93 -0.39 2.08
C LEU A 76 -20.56 -0.17 2.72
N LEU A 77 -20.01 -1.23 3.32
CA LEU A 77 -18.65 -1.30 3.84
C LEU A 77 -17.81 -2.21 2.93
N LEU A 78 -16.82 -1.62 2.28
CA LEU A 78 -16.04 -2.25 1.23
C LEU A 78 -14.55 -2.29 1.60
N ASP A 79 -13.86 -3.34 1.19
CA ASP A 79 -12.40 -3.42 1.32
C ASP A 79 -11.73 -3.57 -0.04
N ALA A 80 -10.72 -2.75 -0.32
CA ALA A 80 -10.02 -2.77 -1.60
C ALA A 80 -8.75 -3.65 -1.58
N GLY A 81 -8.63 -4.61 -0.66
CA GLY A 81 -7.54 -5.59 -0.62
C GLY A 81 -6.40 -5.22 0.32
N ASP A 82 -5.48 -6.18 0.49
CA ASP A 82 -4.32 -6.14 1.39
C ASP A 82 -4.70 -5.98 2.87
N GLN A 83 -5.62 -6.83 3.32
CA GLN A 83 -5.81 -7.10 4.75
C GLN A 83 -4.66 -7.96 5.28
N PHE A 84 -4.17 -8.88 4.44
CA PHE A 84 -3.07 -9.78 4.75
C PHE A 84 -1.74 -9.03 4.88
N GLN A 85 -0.80 -9.72 5.53
CA GLN A 85 0.58 -9.31 5.72
C GLN A 85 0.77 -8.08 6.63
N GLY A 86 1.95 -7.94 7.24
CA GLY A 86 2.43 -6.67 7.79
C GLY A 86 2.56 -6.58 9.30
N THR A 87 1.99 -7.50 10.08
CA THR A 87 2.27 -7.63 11.52
C THR A 87 2.30 -9.10 11.95
N VAL A 88 2.79 -9.33 13.16
CA VAL A 88 2.79 -10.65 13.82
C VAL A 88 1.42 -11.32 13.84
N TRP A 89 0.32 -10.56 13.77
CA TRP A 89 -1.03 -11.10 13.67
C TRP A 89 -1.18 -12.01 12.46
N PHE A 90 -0.79 -11.53 11.28
CA PHE A 90 -0.84 -12.35 10.06
C PHE A 90 0.18 -13.49 10.10
N ASN A 91 1.40 -13.24 10.60
CA ASN A 91 2.42 -14.28 10.69
C ASN A 91 1.94 -15.49 11.51
N TYR A 92 1.14 -15.27 12.55
CA TYR A 92 0.60 -16.31 13.42
C TYR A 92 -0.76 -16.85 12.97
N TYR A 93 -1.73 -15.98 12.69
CA TYR A 93 -3.12 -16.34 12.39
C TYR A 93 -3.41 -16.60 10.91
N LYS A 94 -2.47 -16.24 10.02
CA LYS A 94 -2.48 -16.61 8.60
C LYS A 94 -3.76 -16.20 7.84
N GLY A 95 -4.42 -15.13 8.25
CA GLY A 95 -5.65 -14.62 7.64
C GLY A 95 -6.94 -14.98 8.40
N ALA A 96 -6.89 -15.81 9.45
CA ALA A 96 -8.05 -16.07 10.32
C ALA A 96 -8.50 -14.80 11.04
N GLU A 97 -7.53 -13.96 11.44
CA GLU A 97 -7.80 -12.67 12.08
C GLU A 97 -8.54 -11.72 11.12
N ALA A 98 -8.15 -11.71 9.84
CA ALA A 98 -8.79 -10.89 8.82
C ALA A 98 -10.24 -11.36 8.62
N ALA A 99 -10.46 -12.65 8.38
CA ALA A 99 -11.82 -13.20 8.22
C ALA A 99 -12.69 -12.91 9.45
N HIS A 100 -12.19 -13.17 10.65
CA HIS A 100 -12.92 -12.99 11.90
C HIS A 100 -13.35 -11.53 12.12
N PHE A 101 -12.40 -10.59 12.06
CA PHE A 101 -12.73 -9.18 12.33
C PHE A 101 -13.50 -8.53 11.19
N MET A 102 -13.27 -8.91 9.92
CA MET A 102 -14.11 -8.44 8.82
C MET A 102 -15.56 -8.91 8.97
N ASN A 103 -15.77 -10.15 9.41
CA ASN A 103 -17.10 -10.66 9.72
C ASN A 103 -17.76 -9.88 10.85
N LYS A 104 -17.02 -9.59 11.93
CA LYS A 104 -17.52 -8.79 13.06
C LYS A 104 -17.90 -7.38 12.63
N LEU A 105 -17.06 -6.73 11.84
CA LEU A 105 -17.31 -5.39 11.30
C LEU A 105 -18.42 -5.39 10.24
N GLY A 106 -18.77 -6.56 9.71
CA GLY A 106 -19.83 -6.78 8.74
C GLY A 106 -19.50 -6.20 7.37
N TYR A 107 -18.31 -6.44 6.84
CA TYR A 107 -17.98 -6.05 5.46
C TYR A 107 -18.98 -6.64 4.46
N ASP A 108 -19.33 -5.88 3.43
CA ASP A 108 -20.28 -6.29 2.40
C ASP A 108 -19.56 -6.96 1.22
N ALA A 109 -18.41 -6.41 0.82
CA ALA A 109 -17.53 -7.01 -0.17
C ALA A 109 -16.06 -6.62 0.06
N MET A 110 -15.16 -7.46 -0.45
CA MET A 110 -13.72 -7.25 -0.48
C MET A 110 -13.19 -7.57 -1.87
N ALA A 111 -12.30 -6.75 -2.42
CA ALA A 111 -11.48 -7.16 -3.54
C ALA A 111 -10.19 -7.85 -3.06
N LEU A 112 -9.71 -8.83 -3.81
CA LEU A 112 -8.39 -9.43 -3.53
C LEU A 112 -7.29 -8.42 -3.88
N GLY A 113 -6.39 -8.17 -2.94
CA GLY A 113 -5.10 -7.53 -3.14
C GLY A 113 -4.00 -8.54 -3.46
N ASN A 114 -2.78 -8.04 -3.65
CA ASN A 114 -1.65 -8.92 -3.94
C ASN A 114 -1.20 -9.70 -2.70
N HIS A 115 -1.26 -9.10 -1.50
CA HIS A 115 -0.78 -9.76 -0.28
C HIS A 115 -1.71 -10.86 0.23
N GLU A 116 -2.94 -10.94 -0.28
CA GLU A 116 -3.82 -12.09 -0.05
C GLU A 116 -3.21 -13.42 -0.57
N PHE A 117 -2.24 -13.36 -1.49
CA PHE A 117 -1.55 -14.52 -2.06
C PHE A 117 -0.21 -14.86 -1.38
N ASP A 118 0.16 -14.19 -0.28
CA ASP A 118 1.49 -14.35 0.34
C ASP A 118 1.74 -15.76 0.90
N ASN A 119 0.68 -16.44 1.35
CA ASN A 119 0.75 -17.84 1.78
C ASN A 119 0.34 -18.82 0.66
N GLY A 120 0.40 -18.37 -0.60
CA GLY A 120 -0.09 -19.10 -1.75
C GLY A 120 -1.61 -19.25 -1.80
N VAL A 121 -2.10 -19.91 -2.85
CA VAL A 121 -3.54 -20.14 -3.05
C VAL A 121 -4.16 -20.96 -1.91
N ASP A 122 -3.42 -21.93 -1.36
CA ASP A 122 -3.91 -22.72 -0.23
C ASP A 122 -4.09 -21.87 1.03
N GLY A 123 -3.15 -20.95 1.31
CA GLY A 123 -3.23 -20.02 2.44
C GLY A 123 -4.28 -18.92 2.25
N LEU A 124 -4.60 -18.56 1.00
CA LEU A 124 -5.75 -17.73 0.68
C LEU A 124 -7.06 -18.48 0.97
N ILE A 125 -7.17 -19.73 0.50
CA ILE A 125 -8.38 -20.53 0.70
C ILE A 125 -8.60 -20.81 2.18
N LYS A 126 -7.56 -21.24 2.90
CA LYS A 126 -7.63 -21.64 4.30
C LYS A 126 -6.68 -20.78 5.15
N PRO A 127 -7.20 -20.09 6.17
CA PRO A 127 -8.59 -20.10 6.66
C PRO A 127 -9.52 -19.10 5.95
N PHE A 128 -8.98 -18.10 5.26
CA PHE A 128 -9.71 -16.86 4.95
C PHE A 128 -10.95 -17.05 4.07
N LEU A 129 -10.83 -17.58 2.84
CA LEU A 129 -11.99 -17.75 1.95
C LEU A 129 -12.99 -18.82 2.43
N GLN A 130 -12.62 -19.62 3.44
CA GLN A 130 -13.56 -20.54 4.09
C GLN A 130 -14.41 -19.89 5.17
N GLU A 131 -13.90 -18.83 5.79
CA GLU A 131 -14.49 -18.23 6.99
C GLU A 131 -15.10 -16.85 6.74
N VAL A 132 -14.63 -16.10 5.74
CA VAL A 132 -15.14 -14.76 5.45
C VAL A 132 -16.57 -14.81 4.89
N ASN A 133 -17.45 -13.96 5.42
CA ASN A 133 -18.87 -13.90 5.07
C ASN A 133 -19.17 -12.89 3.96
N CYS A 134 -18.30 -11.88 3.78
CA CYS A 134 -18.48 -10.88 2.73
C CYS A 134 -18.18 -11.48 1.34
N SER A 135 -18.69 -10.86 0.28
CA SER A 135 -18.36 -11.32 -1.08
C SER A 135 -16.93 -10.94 -1.44
N VAL A 136 -16.08 -11.92 -1.75
CA VAL A 136 -14.70 -11.69 -2.22
C VAL A 136 -14.66 -11.61 -3.74
N LEU A 137 -14.01 -10.58 -4.29
CA LEU A 137 -14.14 -10.18 -5.69
C LEU A 137 -12.80 -10.04 -6.43
N SER A 138 -12.75 -10.55 -7.66
CA SER A 138 -11.73 -10.20 -8.66
C SER A 138 -12.18 -10.68 -10.04
N ALA A 139 -12.36 -9.77 -11.00
CA ALA A 139 -12.84 -10.09 -12.35
C ALA A 139 -11.73 -10.54 -13.31
N ASN A 140 -10.49 -10.08 -13.04
CA ASN A 140 -9.33 -10.28 -13.91
C ASN A 140 -8.42 -11.44 -13.48
N ILE A 141 -8.78 -12.19 -12.44
CA ILE A 141 -8.11 -13.45 -12.10
C ILE A 141 -8.83 -14.61 -12.81
N LYS A 142 -8.05 -15.46 -13.47
CA LYS A 142 -8.53 -16.69 -14.13
C LYS A 142 -7.72 -17.89 -13.65
N PRO A 143 -8.33 -18.85 -12.94
CA PRO A 143 -7.67 -20.11 -12.65
C PRO A 143 -7.64 -20.97 -13.93
N ASP A 144 -6.55 -21.72 -14.11
CA ASP A 144 -6.54 -22.81 -15.07
C ASP A 144 -7.33 -24.02 -14.55
N SER A 145 -7.45 -25.08 -15.36
CA SER A 145 -8.18 -26.30 -14.99
C SER A 145 -7.62 -27.03 -13.76
N THR A 146 -6.37 -26.74 -13.37
CA THR A 146 -5.71 -27.33 -12.19
C THR A 146 -6.29 -26.73 -10.91
N LEU A 147 -6.49 -25.41 -10.86
CA LEU A 147 -7.00 -24.71 -9.68
C LEU A 147 -8.51 -24.48 -9.69
N GLU A 148 -9.16 -24.54 -10.86
CA GLU A 148 -10.56 -24.13 -11.03
C GLU A 148 -11.49 -24.83 -10.03
N ALA A 149 -11.39 -26.15 -9.87
CA ALA A 149 -12.23 -26.89 -8.93
C ALA A 149 -12.02 -26.50 -7.44
N MET A 150 -10.83 -26.01 -7.08
CA MET A 150 -10.49 -25.66 -5.69
C MET A 150 -10.93 -24.24 -5.33
N ILE A 151 -10.83 -23.30 -6.27
CA ILE A 151 -11.05 -21.87 -6.02
C ILE A 151 -12.37 -21.32 -6.59
N SER A 152 -12.99 -22.03 -7.54
CA SER A 152 -14.26 -21.61 -8.14
C SER A 152 -15.37 -21.44 -7.09
N GLY A 153 -16.10 -20.34 -7.18
CA GLY A 153 -17.16 -19.97 -6.23
C GLY A 153 -16.67 -19.41 -4.89
N ARG A 154 -15.37 -19.43 -4.60
CA ARG A 154 -14.80 -18.81 -3.38
C ARG A 154 -14.53 -17.32 -3.53
N TYR A 155 -14.31 -16.87 -4.76
CA TYR A 155 -14.36 -15.46 -5.15
C TYR A 155 -15.20 -15.33 -6.44
N LEU A 156 -15.66 -14.11 -6.72
CA LEU A 156 -16.55 -13.81 -7.85
C LEU A 156 -15.96 -12.67 -8.70
N ALA A 157 -16.31 -12.59 -9.98
CA ALA A 157 -15.95 -11.42 -10.79
C ALA A 157 -16.70 -10.17 -10.31
N SER A 158 -17.98 -10.32 -9.99
CA SER A 158 -18.83 -9.27 -9.44
C SER A 158 -19.88 -9.82 -8.48
N LYS A 159 -20.51 -8.91 -7.72
CA LYS A 159 -21.67 -9.19 -6.89
C LYS A 159 -22.71 -8.08 -7.05
N ILE A 160 -23.98 -8.47 -7.16
CA ILE A 160 -25.10 -7.54 -7.03
C ILE A 160 -25.56 -7.57 -5.57
N LEU A 161 -25.51 -6.43 -4.90
CA LEU A 161 -26.03 -6.24 -3.55
C LEU A 161 -27.33 -5.45 -3.60
N THR A 162 -28.32 -5.90 -2.83
CA THR A 162 -29.58 -5.17 -2.64
C THR A 162 -29.42 -4.25 -1.44
N VAL A 163 -29.47 -2.94 -1.68
CA VAL A 163 -29.41 -1.92 -0.63
C VAL A 163 -30.79 -1.27 -0.54
N ASN A 164 -31.58 -1.72 0.44
CA ASN A 164 -33.01 -1.40 0.53
C ASN A 164 -33.76 -1.77 -0.77
N SER A 165 -34.29 -0.78 -1.50
CA SER A 165 -35.04 -1.01 -2.74
C SER A 165 -34.19 -1.03 -4.02
N GLU A 166 -32.90 -0.72 -3.91
CA GLU A 166 -32.01 -0.54 -5.06
C GLU A 166 -30.98 -1.67 -5.18
N LYS A 167 -30.50 -1.90 -6.40
CA LYS A 167 -29.41 -2.83 -6.69
C LYS A 167 -28.14 -2.06 -6.99
N VAL A 168 -27.03 -2.49 -6.38
CA VAL A 168 -25.69 -1.97 -6.62
C VAL A 168 -24.81 -3.13 -7.08
N GLY A 169 -24.20 -2.99 -8.26
CA GLY A 169 -23.21 -3.93 -8.76
C GLY A 169 -21.82 -3.55 -8.26
N ILE A 170 -21.06 -4.52 -7.80
CA ILE A 170 -19.66 -4.34 -7.41
C ILE A 170 -18.82 -5.28 -8.25
N VAL A 171 -17.87 -4.75 -9.00
CA VAL A 171 -16.94 -5.52 -9.83
C VAL A 171 -15.53 -5.43 -9.25
N GLY A 172 -14.89 -6.59 -9.05
CA GLY A 172 -13.57 -6.71 -8.44
C GLY A 172 -12.42 -6.57 -9.45
N TYR A 173 -11.26 -6.08 -9.02
CA TYR A 173 -10.00 -6.19 -9.79
C TYR A 173 -8.78 -6.27 -8.88
N THR A 174 -7.72 -6.93 -9.36
CA THR A 174 -6.46 -7.15 -8.63
C THR A 174 -5.27 -6.84 -9.53
N SER A 175 -4.21 -6.25 -8.99
CA SER A 175 -3.00 -5.88 -9.75
C SER A 175 -2.47 -7.03 -10.60
N LYS A 176 -2.26 -6.76 -11.90
CA LYS A 176 -1.55 -7.70 -12.79
C LYS A 176 -0.09 -7.95 -12.39
N GLU A 177 0.46 -7.13 -11.49
CA GLU A 177 1.81 -7.31 -10.95
C GLU A 177 1.87 -8.37 -9.84
N THR A 178 0.73 -8.89 -9.35
CA THR A 178 0.67 -9.87 -8.24
C THR A 178 1.64 -11.05 -8.38
N PRO A 179 1.85 -11.67 -9.56
CA PRO A 179 2.84 -12.75 -9.70
C PRO A 179 4.29 -12.36 -9.40
N ALA A 180 4.63 -11.06 -9.46
CA ALA A 180 5.94 -10.52 -9.11
C ALA A 180 6.01 -9.98 -7.66
N LEU A 181 4.86 -9.78 -7.02
CA LEU A 181 4.74 -9.17 -5.70
C LEU A 181 4.43 -10.19 -4.59
N SER A 182 3.88 -11.35 -4.94
CA SER A 182 3.40 -12.36 -4.01
C SER A 182 3.56 -13.77 -4.60
N LEU A 183 2.88 -14.78 -4.04
CA LEU A 183 3.04 -16.20 -4.38
C LEU A 183 1.77 -16.86 -4.96
N PRO A 184 1.09 -16.29 -5.97
CA PRO A 184 -0.13 -16.87 -6.52
C PRO A 184 0.08 -18.21 -7.27
N GLY A 185 1.33 -18.60 -7.51
CA GLY A 185 1.68 -19.79 -8.28
C GLY A 185 1.42 -19.64 -9.79
N PRO A 186 1.73 -20.68 -10.59
CA PRO A 186 1.69 -20.60 -12.05
C PRO A 186 0.28 -20.80 -12.66
N HIS A 187 -0.70 -21.15 -11.83
CA HIS A 187 -2.03 -21.60 -12.26
C HIS A 187 -3.11 -20.51 -12.18
N LEU A 188 -2.73 -19.29 -11.79
CA LEU A 188 -3.59 -18.11 -11.81
C LEU A 188 -3.07 -17.10 -12.83
N LEU A 189 -3.88 -16.81 -13.84
CA LEU A 189 -3.64 -15.74 -14.79
C LEU A 189 -4.25 -14.45 -14.26
N PHE A 190 -3.46 -13.37 -14.21
CA PHE A 190 -3.91 -12.02 -13.91
C PHE A 190 -3.99 -11.22 -15.21
N GLU A 191 -5.20 -11.09 -15.76
CA GLU A 191 -5.46 -10.35 -16.98
C GLU A 191 -5.35 -8.83 -16.75
N ASP A 192 -5.27 -8.05 -17.84
CA ASP A 192 -5.39 -6.59 -17.77
C ASP A 192 -6.77 -6.20 -17.21
N GLU A 193 -6.77 -5.23 -16.30
CA GLU A 193 -7.93 -4.88 -15.49
C GLU A 193 -9.07 -4.32 -16.33
N ILE A 194 -8.77 -3.39 -17.24
CA ILE A 194 -9.76 -2.64 -18.02
C ILE A 194 -10.63 -3.54 -18.91
N PRO A 195 -10.09 -4.42 -19.76
CA PRO A 195 -10.92 -5.33 -20.57
C PRO A 195 -11.66 -6.35 -19.71
N ALA A 196 -11.10 -6.81 -18.59
CA ALA A 196 -11.79 -7.73 -17.70
C ALA A 196 -12.98 -7.07 -17.00
N LEU A 197 -12.81 -5.85 -16.51
CA LEU A 197 -13.86 -5.03 -15.91
C LEU A 197 -14.95 -4.70 -16.92
N GLN A 198 -14.61 -4.24 -18.13
CA GLN A 198 -15.61 -3.87 -19.13
C GLN A 198 -16.59 -5.02 -19.44
N ARG A 199 -16.08 -6.25 -19.58
CA ARG A 199 -16.94 -7.44 -19.83
C ARG A 199 -17.94 -7.66 -18.70
N GLU A 200 -17.52 -7.50 -17.45
CA GLU A 200 -18.40 -7.74 -16.30
C GLU A 200 -19.35 -6.57 -16.04
N VAL A 201 -18.93 -5.33 -16.32
CA VAL A 201 -19.78 -4.13 -16.27
C VAL A 201 -20.90 -4.24 -17.31
N ASP A 202 -20.57 -4.60 -18.55
CA ASP A 202 -21.57 -4.80 -19.62
C ASP A 202 -22.60 -5.87 -19.20
N LYS A 203 -22.14 -6.98 -18.61
CA LYS A 203 -23.01 -8.02 -18.08
C LYS A 203 -23.93 -7.50 -16.97
N LEU A 204 -23.42 -6.76 -15.99
CA LEU A 204 -24.23 -6.15 -14.94
C LEU A 204 -25.30 -5.21 -15.52
N SER A 205 -24.95 -4.40 -16.52
CA SER A 205 -25.91 -3.54 -17.21
C SER A 205 -27.00 -4.33 -17.93
N THR A 206 -26.68 -5.45 -18.60
CA THR A 206 -27.71 -6.31 -19.22
C THR A 206 -28.67 -6.95 -18.21
N LEU A 207 -28.23 -7.12 -16.96
CA LEU A 207 -29.07 -7.58 -15.84
C LEU A 207 -29.91 -6.46 -15.21
N GLY A 208 -29.88 -5.25 -15.78
CA GLY A 208 -30.64 -4.09 -15.32
C GLY A 208 -30.02 -3.40 -14.11
N VAL A 209 -28.72 -3.62 -13.83
CA VAL A 209 -28.00 -2.89 -12.79
C VAL A 209 -27.47 -1.58 -13.38
N ASN A 210 -27.86 -0.46 -12.79
CA ASN A 210 -27.51 0.89 -13.26
C ASN A 210 -26.63 1.68 -12.29
N LYS A 211 -26.17 1.06 -11.21
CA LYS A 211 -25.25 1.64 -10.22
C LYS A 211 -24.10 0.65 -10.03
N ILE A 212 -22.92 0.96 -10.57
CA ILE A 212 -21.80 0.02 -10.64
C ILE A 212 -20.53 0.63 -10.05
N ILE A 213 -19.97 -0.07 -9.06
CA ILE A 213 -18.75 0.29 -8.35
C ILE A 213 -17.64 -0.66 -8.78
N ALA A 214 -16.50 -0.12 -9.21
CA ALA A 214 -15.26 -0.90 -9.30
C ALA A 214 -14.54 -0.85 -7.95
N LEU A 215 -14.26 -2.02 -7.39
CA LEU A 215 -13.54 -2.19 -6.12
C LEU A 215 -12.29 -3.01 -6.39
N GLY A 216 -11.10 -2.53 -6.06
CA GLY A 216 -9.90 -3.30 -6.40
C GLY A 216 -8.56 -2.72 -5.99
N HIS A 217 -7.52 -3.42 -6.44
CA HIS A 217 -6.19 -3.32 -5.85
C HIS A 217 -5.09 -3.25 -6.92
N SER A 218 -5.09 -2.21 -7.75
CA SER A 218 -4.08 -2.00 -8.82
C SER A 218 -3.35 -0.66 -8.74
N GLY A 219 -3.65 0.15 -7.74
CA GLY A 219 -2.99 1.42 -7.51
C GLY A 219 -3.64 2.61 -8.23
N PHE A 220 -3.46 3.78 -7.65
CA PHE A 220 -4.22 4.99 -8.02
C PHE A 220 -4.06 5.43 -9.48
N ALA A 221 -2.92 5.13 -10.12
CA ALA A 221 -2.75 5.38 -11.54
C ALA A 221 -3.68 4.51 -12.40
N VAL A 222 -3.79 3.22 -12.08
CA VAL A 222 -4.68 2.27 -12.77
C VAL A 222 -6.14 2.59 -12.44
N ASP A 223 -6.46 2.95 -11.19
CA ASP A 223 -7.81 3.33 -10.79
C ASP A 223 -8.36 4.50 -11.63
N LYS A 224 -7.52 5.51 -11.91
CA LYS A 224 -7.87 6.63 -12.81
C LYS A 224 -8.10 6.17 -14.24
N GLU A 225 -7.29 5.24 -14.74
CA GLU A 225 -7.47 4.70 -16.10
C GLU A 225 -8.73 3.83 -16.19
N ILE A 226 -9.07 3.06 -15.15
CA ILE A 226 -10.32 2.32 -15.03
C ILE A 226 -11.51 3.29 -15.07
N ALA A 227 -11.51 4.32 -14.22
CA ALA A 227 -12.54 5.34 -14.17
C ALA A 227 -12.72 6.05 -15.53
N LYS A 228 -11.61 6.22 -16.26
CA LYS A 228 -11.62 6.87 -17.57
C LYS A 228 -12.19 5.97 -18.68
N LYS A 229 -11.77 4.71 -18.74
CA LYS A 229 -11.97 3.83 -19.92
C LYS A 229 -13.09 2.82 -19.78
N VAL A 230 -13.43 2.39 -18.57
CA VAL A 230 -14.49 1.39 -18.38
C VAL A 230 -15.85 2.08 -18.36
N ARG A 231 -16.60 1.92 -19.46
CA ARG A 231 -17.93 2.52 -19.64
C ARG A 231 -18.94 1.87 -18.71
N GLY A 232 -19.82 2.68 -18.13
CA GLY A 232 -20.87 2.21 -17.20
C GLY A 232 -20.45 2.14 -15.74
N LEU A 233 -19.19 2.44 -15.39
CA LEU A 233 -18.77 2.59 -13.98
C LEU A 233 -19.20 3.94 -13.41
N ASP A 234 -19.62 3.94 -12.16
CA ASP A 234 -20.07 5.15 -11.44
C ASP A 234 -19.11 5.57 -10.34
N VAL A 235 -18.37 4.63 -9.74
CA VAL A 235 -17.39 4.91 -8.67
C VAL A 235 -16.22 3.94 -8.80
N VAL A 236 -15.01 4.41 -8.51
CA VAL A 236 -13.83 3.54 -8.33
C VAL A 236 -13.30 3.69 -6.91
N ILE A 237 -13.20 2.57 -6.20
CA ILE A 237 -12.59 2.44 -4.87
C ILE A 237 -11.35 1.56 -5.03
N GLY A 238 -10.18 2.12 -4.72
CA GLY A 238 -8.89 1.49 -4.95
C GLY A 238 -8.07 1.24 -3.68
N GLY A 239 -6.92 0.58 -3.86
CA GLY A 239 -5.87 0.34 -2.85
C GLY A 239 -4.47 0.27 -3.46
N HIS A 240 -3.56 -0.49 -2.86
CA HIS A 240 -2.20 -0.85 -3.32
C HIS A 240 -1.14 0.23 -3.15
N THR A 241 -1.47 1.46 -3.55
CA THR A 241 -0.51 2.58 -3.60
C THR A 241 -0.49 3.43 -2.34
N ASN A 242 -1.25 3.03 -1.32
CA ASN A 242 -1.44 3.77 -0.07
C ASN A 242 -1.82 5.24 -0.27
N THR A 243 -2.60 5.55 -1.31
CA THR A 243 -2.84 6.95 -1.69
C THR A 243 -3.74 7.62 -0.67
N PHE A 244 -3.24 8.71 -0.08
CA PHE A 244 -4.06 9.59 0.75
C PHE A 244 -4.67 10.69 -0.10
N LEU A 245 -5.99 10.80 -0.10
CA LEU A 245 -6.74 11.88 -0.74
C LEU A 245 -7.51 12.63 0.34
N TYR A 246 -7.56 13.96 0.24
CA TYR A 246 -8.27 14.78 1.21
C TYR A 246 -8.71 16.12 0.59
N THR A 247 -9.93 16.54 0.88
CA THR A 247 -10.44 17.87 0.51
C THR A 247 -10.44 18.77 1.73
N GLY A 248 -9.64 19.85 1.68
CA GLY A 248 -9.45 20.79 2.79
C GLY A 248 -8.13 20.54 3.54
N THR A 249 -8.09 20.90 4.83
CA THR A 249 -6.89 20.72 5.66
C THR A 249 -6.82 19.27 6.16
N PRO A 250 -5.75 18.51 5.84
CA PRO A 250 -5.61 17.13 6.31
C PRO A 250 -5.48 17.07 7.84
N PRO A 251 -6.05 16.02 8.50
CA PRO A 251 -6.16 15.96 9.95
C PRO A 251 -4.94 15.33 10.66
N SER A 252 -3.95 14.85 9.90
CA SER A 252 -2.75 14.21 10.44
C SER A 252 -1.52 14.52 9.56
N THR A 253 -0.48 13.69 9.64
CA THR A 253 0.82 13.87 8.99
C THR A 253 0.84 13.55 7.50
N GLU A 254 -0.13 12.79 7.00
CA GLU A 254 -0.17 12.37 5.61
C GLU A 254 -0.44 13.55 4.68
N VAL A 255 0.32 13.65 3.59
CA VAL A 255 0.17 14.71 2.59
C VAL A 255 -0.78 14.24 1.49
N PRO A 256 -1.91 14.93 1.23
CA PRO A 256 -2.85 14.52 0.19
C PRO A 256 -2.22 14.55 -1.20
N ALA A 257 -2.38 13.47 -1.97
CA ALA A 257 -2.01 13.40 -3.38
C ALA A 257 -3.03 14.10 -4.30
N GLY A 258 -4.20 14.46 -3.75
CA GLY A 258 -5.28 15.12 -4.46
C GLY A 258 -6.53 15.27 -3.59
N PRO A 259 -7.60 15.89 -4.14
CA PRO A 259 -8.87 16.02 -3.44
C PRO A 259 -9.55 14.64 -3.25
N TYR A 260 -10.41 14.55 -2.24
CA TYR A 260 -11.30 13.41 -2.04
C TYR A 260 -12.76 13.82 -2.32
N PRO A 261 -13.49 13.12 -3.21
CA PRO A 261 -12.96 12.20 -4.22
C PRO A 261 -12.15 12.94 -5.29
N LEU A 262 -11.27 12.24 -6.01
CA LEU A 262 -10.72 12.76 -7.26
C LEU A 262 -11.75 12.50 -8.37
N MET A 263 -12.28 13.55 -8.98
CA MET A 263 -13.21 13.41 -10.11
C MET A 263 -12.44 13.19 -11.41
N VAL A 264 -12.63 12.03 -12.04
CA VAL A 264 -12.04 11.69 -13.34
C VAL A 264 -13.09 11.82 -14.42
N GLN A 265 -12.77 12.53 -15.50
CA GLN A 265 -13.63 12.57 -16.68
C GLN A 265 -13.46 11.28 -17.49
N SER A 266 -14.55 10.53 -17.64
CA SER A 266 -14.59 9.31 -18.46
C SER A 266 -14.70 9.62 -19.96
N GLU A 267 -14.31 8.65 -20.79
CA GLU A 267 -14.40 8.76 -22.25
C GLU A 267 -15.86 8.84 -22.76
N ASP A 268 -16.83 8.39 -21.96
CA ASP A 268 -18.26 8.56 -22.21
C ASP A 268 -18.82 9.90 -21.69
N GLY A 269 -17.97 10.79 -21.17
CA GLY A 269 -18.31 12.16 -20.80
C GLY A 269 -18.85 12.37 -19.39
N ARG A 270 -18.86 11.32 -18.54
CA ARG A 270 -19.30 11.39 -17.13
C ARG A 270 -18.14 11.77 -16.21
N GLN A 271 -18.48 12.17 -14.99
CA GLN A 271 -17.51 12.42 -13.91
C GLN A 271 -17.56 11.25 -12.93
N VAL A 272 -16.49 10.47 -12.86
CA VAL A 272 -16.38 9.28 -12.02
C VAL A 272 -15.50 9.61 -10.80
N PRO A 273 -16.03 9.58 -9.56
CA PRO A 273 -15.22 9.71 -8.35
C PRO A 273 -14.30 8.50 -8.17
N VAL A 274 -13.01 8.79 -7.93
CA VAL A 274 -11.98 7.82 -7.55
C VAL A 274 -11.53 8.10 -6.13
N VAL A 275 -11.49 7.07 -5.29
CA VAL A 275 -11.11 7.17 -3.87
C VAL A 275 -10.15 6.07 -3.43
N GLN A 276 -9.24 6.42 -2.52
CA GLN A 276 -8.46 5.53 -1.65
C GLN A 276 -8.44 6.14 -0.23
N ALA A 277 -8.07 5.37 0.78
CA ALA A 277 -8.08 5.78 2.19
C ALA A 277 -6.72 5.57 2.89
N TYR A 278 -5.63 5.98 2.23
CA TYR A 278 -4.26 5.79 2.74
C TYR A 278 -3.97 4.30 2.99
N ALA A 279 -3.72 3.88 4.23
CA ALA A 279 -3.37 2.51 4.58
C ALA A 279 -3.51 2.28 6.10
N PHE A 280 -3.19 1.06 6.54
CA PHE A 280 -2.94 0.65 7.92
C PHE A 280 -4.14 0.79 8.85
N GLY A 281 -5.32 0.97 8.27
CA GLY A 281 -6.55 1.23 9.01
C GLY A 281 -6.55 2.56 9.78
N LYS A 282 -5.62 3.48 9.51
CA LYS A 282 -5.55 4.80 10.19
C LYS A 282 -6.76 5.67 9.85
N TYR A 283 -7.33 5.47 8.68
CA TYR A 283 -8.53 6.13 8.22
C TYR A 283 -9.63 5.13 7.85
N LEU A 284 -10.88 5.57 7.99
CA LEU A 284 -12.04 4.95 7.35
C LEU A 284 -12.49 5.87 6.20
N GLY A 285 -12.38 5.41 4.97
CA GLY A 285 -12.91 6.12 3.81
C GLY A 285 -14.42 6.31 3.95
N TYR A 286 -14.91 7.52 3.70
CA TYR A 286 -16.34 7.84 3.72
C TYR A 286 -16.67 8.70 2.50
N LEU A 287 -17.40 8.13 1.55
CA LEU A 287 -17.88 8.82 0.35
C LEU A 287 -19.41 8.71 0.30
N LYS A 288 -20.11 9.85 0.27
CA LYS A 288 -21.54 9.90 -0.01
C LYS A 288 -21.76 10.21 -1.49
N VAL A 289 -22.47 9.31 -2.17
CA VAL A 289 -22.78 9.42 -3.60
C VAL A 289 -24.28 9.52 -3.77
N THR A 290 -24.73 10.55 -4.48
CA THR A 290 -26.13 10.77 -4.83
C THR A 290 -26.32 10.37 -6.29
N PHE A 291 -27.28 9.47 -6.52
CA PHE A 291 -27.67 8.96 -7.83
C PHE A 291 -29.02 9.51 -8.25
N ASP A 292 -29.17 9.81 -9.54
CA ASP A 292 -30.50 10.02 -10.14
C ASP A 292 -31.23 8.68 -10.36
N SER A 293 -32.48 8.74 -10.84
CA SER A 293 -33.29 7.54 -11.11
C SER A 293 -32.75 6.66 -12.25
N ALA A 294 -31.92 7.22 -13.14
CA ALA A 294 -31.26 6.47 -14.20
C ALA A 294 -29.97 5.78 -13.71
N GLY A 295 -29.50 6.10 -12.51
CA GLY A 295 -28.28 5.56 -11.92
C GLY A 295 -27.05 6.43 -12.17
N ASN A 296 -27.20 7.64 -12.70
CA ASN A 296 -26.06 8.54 -12.90
C ASN A 296 -25.68 9.23 -11.58
N VAL A 297 -24.38 9.38 -11.35
CA VAL A 297 -23.85 10.18 -10.23
C VAL A 297 -24.11 11.66 -10.49
N ILE A 298 -24.90 12.30 -9.62
CA ILE A 298 -25.15 13.75 -9.65
C ILE A 298 -24.33 14.52 -8.61
N LYS A 299 -23.88 13.82 -7.54
CA LYS A 299 -23.02 14.38 -6.50
C LYS A 299 -22.19 13.28 -5.84
N ALA A 300 -20.92 13.56 -5.59
CA ALA A 300 -20.05 12.72 -4.78
C ALA A 300 -19.23 13.61 -3.84
N ALA A 301 -19.33 13.41 -2.54
CA ALA A 301 -18.64 14.22 -1.54
C ALA A 301 -18.34 13.41 -0.27
N GLY A 302 -17.24 13.74 0.40
CA GLY A 302 -16.83 13.08 1.64
C GLY A 302 -15.37 13.40 1.97
N ASN A 303 -14.82 12.66 2.92
CA ASN A 303 -13.40 12.66 3.27
C ASN A 303 -13.10 11.37 4.07
N PRO A 304 -11.86 10.86 4.05
CA PRO A 304 -11.47 9.79 4.96
C PRO A 304 -11.49 10.30 6.40
N ILE A 305 -12.10 9.52 7.29
CA ILE A 305 -12.26 9.84 8.71
C ILE A 305 -11.04 9.32 9.46
N LEU A 306 -10.29 10.22 10.11
CA LEU A 306 -9.17 9.83 10.96
C LEU A 306 -9.70 9.05 12.17
N LEU A 307 -9.18 7.84 12.36
CA LEU A 307 -9.51 6.99 13.50
C LEU A 307 -8.51 7.24 14.61
N ASP A 308 -8.56 8.41 15.25
CA ASP A 308 -7.74 8.77 16.41
C ASP A 308 -8.46 8.48 17.74
N SER A 309 -7.87 8.92 18.86
CA SER A 309 -8.41 8.73 20.21
C SER A 309 -9.75 9.44 20.47
N SER A 310 -10.24 10.32 19.57
CA SER A 310 -11.58 10.90 19.69
C SER A 310 -12.68 9.88 19.37
N VAL A 311 -12.36 8.83 18.62
CA VAL A 311 -13.22 7.67 18.41
C VAL A 311 -12.84 6.60 19.45
N PRO A 312 -13.74 6.24 20.39
CA PRO A 312 -13.44 5.22 21.38
C PRO A 312 -13.38 3.84 20.71
N GLU A 313 -12.54 2.96 21.25
CA GLU A 313 -12.56 1.54 20.88
C GLU A 313 -13.85 0.89 21.39
N ASP A 314 -14.48 0.05 20.57
CA ASP A 314 -15.60 -0.76 21.02
C ASP A 314 -15.10 -1.79 22.06
N PRO A 315 -15.69 -1.84 23.27
CA PRO A 315 -15.17 -2.64 24.37
C PRO A 315 -15.24 -4.15 24.10
N ASP A 316 -16.24 -4.63 23.36
CA ASP A 316 -16.42 -6.05 23.07
C ASP A 316 -15.39 -6.49 22.02
N ILE A 317 -15.24 -5.71 20.95
CA ILE A 317 -14.20 -5.98 19.93
C ILE A 317 -12.81 -5.87 20.55
N LYS A 318 -12.56 -4.88 21.42
CA LYS A 318 -11.28 -4.73 22.11
C LYS A 318 -10.95 -5.93 23.00
N ALA A 319 -11.94 -6.46 23.73
CA ALA A 319 -11.76 -7.66 24.54
C ALA A 319 -11.41 -8.90 23.68
N GLU A 320 -12.02 -9.03 22.50
CA GLU A 320 -11.66 -10.10 21.55
C GLU A 320 -10.24 -9.95 21.02
N VAL A 321 -9.83 -8.73 20.64
CA VAL A 321 -8.45 -8.41 20.23
C VAL A 321 -7.47 -8.76 21.35
N ASP A 322 -7.74 -8.33 22.58
CA ASP A 322 -6.86 -8.61 23.73
C ASP A 322 -6.76 -10.11 24.02
N SER A 323 -7.87 -10.85 23.87
CA SER A 323 -7.89 -12.30 24.03
C SER A 323 -7.00 -12.99 23.00
N TRP A 324 -7.13 -12.65 21.71
CA TRP A 324 -6.29 -13.22 20.65
C TRP A 324 -4.82 -12.86 20.86
N LYS A 325 -4.53 -11.61 21.21
CA LYS A 325 -3.18 -11.11 21.46
C LYS A 325 -2.39 -11.94 22.48
N THR A 326 -3.06 -12.57 23.45
CA THR A 326 -2.38 -13.46 24.42
C THR A 326 -1.60 -14.60 23.75
N ASN A 327 -2.07 -15.12 22.61
CA ASN A 327 -1.40 -16.18 21.86
C ASN A 327 -0.15 -15.69 21.13
N LEU A 328 -0.08 -14.39 20.85
CA LEU A 328 1.07 -13.76 20.19
C LEU A 328 2.23 -13.52 21.16
N ALA A 329 1.95 -13.45 22.47
CA ALA A 329 2.91 -12.99 23.48
C ALA A 329 4.21 -13.81 23.53
N ASN A 330 4.12 -15.14 23.38
CA ASN A 330 5.29 -16.03 23.39
C ASN A 330 6.20 -15.85 22.16
N TYR A 331 5.63 -15.40 21.05
CA TYR A 331 6.32 -15.23 19.77
C TYR A 331 6.85 -13.79 19.59
N SER A 332 6.11 -12.79 20.08
CA SER A 332 6.36 -11.38 19.80
C SER A 332 7.17 -10.66 20.89
N SER A 333 7.07 -11.08 22.15
CA SER A 333 7.59 -10.30 23.30
C SER A 333 9.08 -10.51 23.59
N GLN A 334 9.77 -11.35 22.83
CA GLN A 334 11.18 -11.65 23.06
C GLN A 334 12.03 -10.39 22.88
N TYR A 335 12.82 -10.05 23.91
CA TYR A 335 13.73 -8.91 23.89
C TYR A 335 14.87 -9.17 22.91
N VAL A 336 15.12 -8.21 22.02
CA VAL A 336 16.21 -8.25 21.02
C VAL A 336 17.31 -7.26 21.40
N GLY A 337 16.95 -6.02 21.75
CA GLY A 337 17.93 -5.00 22.09
C GLY A 337 17.28 -3.65 22.33
N ARG A 338 18.05 -2.57 22.14
CA ARG A 338 17.58 -1.20 22.32
C ARG A 338 18.05 -0.30 21.19
N THR A 339 17.20 0.59 20.68
CA THR A 339 17.62 1.72 19.86
C THR A 339 17.74 2.99 20.70
N LEU A 340 18.71 3.83 20.36
CA LEU A 340 18.89 5.17 20.94
C LEU A 340 18.33 6.29 20.03
N VAL A 341 17.88 5.93 18.83
CA VAL A 341 17.38 6.85 17.80
C VAL A 341 16.11 6.29 17.18
N TYR A 342 15.26 7.17 16.63
CA TYR A 342 14.13 6.74 15.82
C TYR A 342 14.65 5.93 14.64
N LEU A 343 14.18 4.70 14.48
CA LEU A 343 14.50 3.88 13.31
C LEU A 343 13.44 4.17 12.26
N ASN A 344 13.76 5.09 11.35
CA ASN A 344 12.83 5.56 10.35
C ASN A 344 12.69 4.53 9.22
N GLY A 345 11.64 3.72 9.34
CA GLY A 345 11.18 2.74 8.36
C GLY A 345 9.91 3.16 7.63
N THR A 346 9.58 4.45 7.62
CA THR A 346 8.36 4.95 7.00
C THR A 346 8.44 4.85 5.47
N PHE A 347 7.26 4.79 4.85
CA PHE A 347 7.11 4.76 3.40
C PHE A 347 7.78 5.98 2.74
N GLU A 348 7.53 7.17 3.29
CA GLU A 348 7.97 8.47 2.79
C GLU A 348 9.48 8.68 2.90
N GLU A 349 10.16 7.86 3.70
CA GLU A 349 11.60 7.89 3.88
C GLU A 349 12.28 6.83 3.01
N CYS A 350 12.08 5.55 3.32
CA CYS A 350 12.87 4.46 2.75
C CYS A 350 12.63 4.20 1.25
N ARG A 351 11.57 4.77 0.66
CA ARG A 351 11.28 4.64 -0.78
C ARG A 351 11.73 5.84 -1.61
N PHE A 352 12.19 6.91 -0.96
CA PHE A 352 12.54 8.17 -1.63
C PHE A 352 13.94 8.66 -1.30
N ARG A 353 14.54 8.24 -0.18
CA ARG A 353 15.88 8.69 0.22
C ARG A 353 16.55 7.65 1.11
N GLU A 354 17.81 7.91 1.47
CA GLU A 354 18.51 7.12 2.47
C GLU A 354 17.74 7.15 3.80
N CYS A 355 17.40 5.98 4.33
CA CYS A 355 16.77 5.86 5.64
C CYS A 355 17.66 5.08 6.60
N ASN A 356 17.74 5.52 7.86
CA ASN A 356 18.65 4.92 8.82
C ASN A 356 18.28 3.47 9.20
N LEU A 357 17.00 3.08 9.11
CA LEU A 357 16.61 1.69 9.28
C LEU A 357 17.10 0.82 8.12
N GLY A 358 17.06 1.32 6.88
CA GLY A 358 17.64 0.65 5.72
C GLY A 358 19.15 0.43 5.88
N ASN A 359 19.86 1.45 6.38
CA ASN A 359 21.28 1.33 6.73
C ASN A 359 21.51 0.24 7.77
N LEU A 360 20.73 0.21 8.87
CA LEU A 360 20.85 -0.81 9.91
C LEU A 360 20.64 -2.22 9.37
N VAL A 361 19.61 -2.44 8.54
CA VAL A 361 19.33 -3.77 7.99
C VAL A 361 20.44 -4.21 7.04
N CYS A 362 20.90 -3.34 6.14
CA CYS A 362 22.01 -3.68 5.26
C CYS A 362 23.34 -3.88 6.01
N ASP A 363 23.58 -3.14 7.09
CA ASP A 363 24.75 -3.36 7.95
C ASP A 363 24.66 -4.69 8.69
N ALA A 364 23.45 -5.09 9.13
CA ALA A 364 23.22 -6.42 9.69
C ALA A 364 23.48 -7.53 8.67
N MET A 365 23.04 -7.34 7.42
CA MET A 365 23.29 -8.27 6.32
C MET A 365 24.79 -8.46 6.04
N VAL A 366 25.55 -7.36 5.95
CA VAL A 366 27.01 -7.43 5.75
C VAL A 366 27.69 -8.05 6.97
N HIS A 367 27.34 -7.62 8.19
CA HIS A 367 27.94 -8.11 9.44
C HIS A 367 27.76 -9.62 9.62
N HIS A 368 26.56 -10.13 9.33
CA HIS A 368 26.26 -11.57 9.39
C HIS A 368 27.09 -12.42 8.41
N ASN A 369 27.49 -11.80 7.30
CA ASN A 369 28.34 -12.41 6.28
C ASN A 369 29.84 -12.09 6.46
N ILE A 370 30.26 -11.58 7.63
CA ILE A 370 31.68 -11.49 7.96
C ILE A 370 32.20 -12.90 8.28
N LYS A 371 33.22 -13.34 7.53
CA LYS A 371 33.96 -14.58 7.77
C LYS A 371 35.43 -14.25 8.05
N TYR A 372 36.32 -15.22 7.83
CA TYR A 372 37.75 -15.03 8.05
C TYR A 372 38.41 -14.32 6.85
N PRO A 373 39.36 -13.40 7.10
CA PRO A 373 40.20 -12.83 6.06
C PRO A 373 41.14 -13.88 5.48
N ASP A 374 41.61 -13.66 4.25
CA ASP A 374 42.72 -14.39 3.63
C ASP A 374 43.87 -13.43 3.24
N GLU A 375 44.87 -13.92 2.50
CA GLU A 375 46.03 -13.10 2.10
C GLU A 375 45.66 -11.93 1.16
N VAL A 376 44.50 -12.01 0.50
CA VAL A 376 44.06 -11.08 -0.55
C VAL A 376 42.89 -10.22 -0.09
N GLN A 377 41.95 -10.78 0.69
CA GLN A 377 40.68 -10.15 1.05
C GLN A 377 40.50 -10.03 2.57
N TRP A 378 40.01 -8.88 3.04
CA TRP A 378 39.67 -8.70 4.46
C TRP A 378 38.35 -9.39 4.82
N ASN A 379 37.43 -9.49 3.86
CA ASN A 379 36.24 -10.34 3.91
C ASN A 379 35.80 -10.63 2.46
N HIS A 380 35.07 -11.73 2.26
CA HIS A 380 34.59 -12.10 0.93
C HIS A 380 33.47 -11.18 0.40
N VAL A 381 32.74 -10.49 1.28
CA VAL A 381 31.67 -9.54 0.91
C VAL A 381 31.78 -8.26 1.71
N SER A 382 31.46 -7.14 1.08
CA SER A 382 31.53 -5.82 1.71
C SER A 382 30.25 -5.01 1.53
N ALA A 383 29.28 -5.50 0.76
CA ALA A 383 28.19 -4.68 0.27
C ALA A 383 26.83 -5.39 0.30
N CYS A 384 25.78 -4.57 0.45
CA CYS A 384 24.38 -4.96 0.50
C CYS A 384 23.52 -4.01 -0.31
N ILE A 385 22.45 -4.54 -0.91
CA ILE A 385 21.31 -3.75 -1.40
C ILE A 385 20.01 -4.30 -0.81
N LEU A 386 19.07 -3.42 -0.50
CA LEU A 386 17.75 -3.73 0.08
C LEU A 386 16.72 -2.79 -0.53
N ASN A 387 15.65 -3.32 -1.13
CA ASN A 387 14.55 -2.49 -1.63
C ASN A 387 13.76 -1.88 -0.46
N GLY A 388 13.45 -0.59 -0.55
CA GLY A 388 12.69 0.16 0.45
C GLY A 388 11.28 -0.38 0.65
N GLY A 389 10.71 -1.02 -0.38
CA GLY A 389 9.46 -1.77 -0.31
C GLY A 389 9.48 -2.93 0.69
N GLY A 390 10.66 -3.48 0.98
CA GLY A 390 10.88 -4.54 1.98
C GLY A 390 10.84 -4.06 3.43
N ILE A 391 10.94 -2.74 3.69
CA ILE A 391 10.91 -2.14 5.02
C ILE A 391 9.48 -1.67 5.31
N ARG A 392 8.80 -2.29 6.29
CA ARG A 392 7.34 -2.20 6.45
C ARG A 392 6.84 -1.43 7.66
N SER A 393 7.72 -1.06 8.59
CA SER A 393 7.37 -0.29 9.77
C SER A 393 8.58 0.48 10.30
N PRO A 394 8.38 1.67 10.91
CA PRO A 394 9.40 2.27 11.76
C PRO A 394 9.45 1.60 13.14
N ILE A 395 10.50 1.91 13.93
CA ILE A 395 10.58 1.60 15.36
C ILE A 395 10.88 2.90 16.13
N ASP A 396 9.97 3.28 17.02
CA ASP A 396 10.05 4.52 17.81
C ASP A 396 10.87 4.30 19.09
N GLU A 397 11.94 5.07 19.27
CA GLU A 397 12.85 5.00 20.42
C GLU A 397 12.22 5.49 21.73
N ARG A 398 11.11 6.24 21.64
CA ARG A 398 10.38 6.77 22.80
C ARG A 398 9.42 5.72 23.36
N ASN A 399 9.08 4.71 22.56
CA ASN A 399 8.31 3.55 22.97
C ASN A 399 9.18 2.59 23.78
N ARG A 400 8.70 2.14 24.93
CA ARG A 400 9.40 1.20 25.84
C ARG A 400 10.88 1.57 26.07
N ASN A 401 11.18 2.86 26.14
CA ASN A 401 12.54 3.39 26.31
C ASN A 401 13.51 2.92 25.21
N GLY A 402 13.02 2.69 24.00
CA GLY A 402 13.78 2.22 22.84
C GLY A 402 13.98 0.72 22.78
N THR A 403 13.29 -0.04 23.65
CA THR A 403 13.34 -1.51 23.63
C THR A 403 12.80 -2.04 22.30
N ILE A 404 13.59 -2.91 21.68
CA ILE A 404 13.27 -3.64 20.47
C ILE A 404 12.95 -5.09 20.85
N THR A 405 11.79 -5.57 20.42
CA THR A 405 11.34 -6.95 20.56
C THR A 405 11.22 -7.63 19.19
N MET A 406 11.07 -8.95 19.17
CA MET A 406 10.83 -9.69 17.92
C MET A 406 9.58 -9.19 17.19
N GLU A 407 8.55 -8.74 17.90
CA GLU A 407 7.38 -8.07 17.30
C GLU A 407 7.76 -6.87 16.44
N ASP A 408 8.72 -6.06 16.89
CA ASP A 408 9.15 -4.89 16.15
C ASP A 408 9.95 -5.31 14.92
N VAL A 409 10.85 -6.29 15.07
CA VAL A 409 11.65 -6.83 13.95
C VAL A 409 10.74 -7.45 12.87
N ILE A 410 9.73 -8.22 13.28
CA ILE A 410 8.72 -8.80 12.38
C ILE A 410 7.87 -7.69 11.74
N GLY A 411 7.50 -6.65 12.49
CA GLY A 411 6.81 -5.49 11.93
C GLY A 411 7.61 -4.76 10.85
N VAL A 412 8.95 -4.75 10.95
CA VAL A 412 9.84 -4.19 9.92
C VAL A 412 9.97 -5.14 8.71
N LEU A 413 10.18 -6.45 8.95
CA LEU A 413 10.46 -7.48 7.95
C LEU A 413 9.44 -8.65 8.08
N PRO A 414 8.21 -8.48 7.60
CA PRO A 414 7.12 -9.41 7.91
C PRO A 414 7.04 -10.61 6.95
N PHE A 415 7.77 -10.59 5.84
CA PHE A 415 7.65 -11.55 4.74
C PHE A 415 8.31 -12.91 5.02
N GLY A 416 9.24 -12.98 5.97
CA GLY A 416 9.94 -14.22 6.31
C GLY A 416 10.86 -14.72 5.19
N GLY A 417 11.49 -13.79 4.47
CA GLY A 417 12.46 -14.08 3.41
C GLY A 417 13.85 -14.38 3.96
N THR A 418 14.83 -14.55 3.07
CA THR A 418 16.24 -14.72 3.43
C THR A 418 17.08 -13.59 2.88
N PHE A 419 18.25 -13.36 3.48
CA PHE A 419 19.26 -12.47 2.91
C PHE A 419 20.34 -13.29 2.23
N ASP A 420 20.26 -13.34 0.90
CA ASP A 420 21.03 -14.22 0.04
C ASP A 420 22.31 -13.55 -0.47
N LEU A 421 23.33 -14.36 -0.71
CA LEU A 421 24.61 -13.93 -1.27
C LEU A 421 24.62 -14.20 -2.77
N VAL A 422 24.82 -13.17 -3.59
CA VAL A 422 24.90 -13.31 -5.04
C VAL A 422 26.20 -12.74 -5.61
N GLN A 423 26.63 -13.29 -6.75
CA GLN A 423 27.74 -12.76 -7.55
C GLN A 423 27.20 -12.10 -8.81
N LEU A 424 27.47 -10.80 -8.97
CA LEU A 424 26.99 -9.99 -10.10
C LEU A 424 28.15 -9.20 -10.70
N LYS A 425 28.10 -8.98 -12.02
CA LYS A 425 29.01 -8.01 -12.66
C LYS A 425 28.64 -6.59 -12.23
N GLY A 426 29.63 -5.69 -12.19
CA GLY A 426 29.39 -4.27 -11.95
C GLY A 426 28.39 -3.67 -12.95
N SER A 427 28.37 -4.15 -14.20
CA SER A 427 27.35 -3.74 -15.19
C SER A 427 25.93 -4.06 -14.76
N THR A 428 25.71 -5.22 -14.12
CA THR A 428 24.39 -5.64 -13.63
C THR A 428 23.99 -4.83 -12.40
N LEU A 429 24.93 -4.55 -11.49
CA LEU A 429 24.69 -3.67 -10.34
C LEU A 429 24.35 -2.24 -10.78
N PHE A 430 25.04 -1.72 -11.79
CA PHE A 430 24.72 -0.41 -12.36
C PHE A 430 23.30 -0.38 -12.94
N GLN A 431 22.89 -1.43 -13.68
CA GLN A 431 21.51 -1.57 -14.16
C GLN A 431 20.49 -1.63 -13.03
N ALA A 432 20.81 -2.33 -11.93
CA ALA A 432 19.95 -2.38 -10.75
C ALA A 432 19.79 -0.99 -10.10
N PHE A 433 20.87 -0.20 -9.96
CA PHE A 433 20.78 1.17 -9.46
C PHE A 433 20.01 2.11 -10.41
N GLU A 434 20.13 1.93 -11.74
CA GLU A 434 19.28 2.66 -12.69
C GLU A 434 17.80 2.30 -12.54
N HIS A 435 17.49 1.00 -12.37
CA HIS A 435 16.13 0.53 -12.12
C HIS A 435 15.55 1.10 -10.82
N SER A 436 16.38 1.17 -9.77
CA SER A 436 16.02 1.70 -8.45
C SER A 436 15.38 3.09 -8.47
N VAL A 437 15.71 3.90 -9.48
CA VAL A 437 15.18 5.26 -9.64
C VAL A 437 14.49 5.48 -10.97
N HIS A 438 14.17 4.44 -11.76
CA HIS A 438 13.65 4.63 -13.12
C HIS A 438 12.27 5.33 -13.15
N ARG A 439 11.41 5.06 -12.15
CA ARG A 439 10.11 5.71 -11.95
C ARG A 439 10.02 6.44 -10.60
N TYR A 440 11.17 6.92 -10.11
CA TYR A 440 11.26 7.70 -8.87
C TYR A 440 10.20 8.80 -8.80
N GLY A 441 9.59 8.95 -7.62
CA GLY A 441 8.43 9.82 -7.40
C GLY A 441 7.10 9.07 -7.47
N GLY A 442 7.09 7.84 -8.02
CA GLY A 442 5.99 6.90 -7.86
C GLY A 442 5.95 6.31 -6.45
N ASN A 443 4.77 5.87 -6.01
CA ASN A 443 4.54 5.20 -4.72
C ASN A 443 5.00 3.72 -4.75
N THR A 444 6.23 3.44 -5.18
CA THR A 444 6.72 2.09 -5.51
C THR A 444 7.86 1.62 -4.59
N GLY A 445 8.19 0.32 -4.63
CA GLY A 445 9.08 -0.35 -3.66
C GLY A 445 10.56 -0.41 -4.04
N GLU A 446 10.91 -0.18 -5.31
CA GLU A 446 12.22 -0.54 -5.85
C GLU A 446 13.42 0.30 -5.36
N PHE A 447 13.23 1.44 -4.69
CA PHE A 447 14.36 2.27 -4.26
C PHE A 447 15.30 1.50 -3.32
N LEU A 448 16.62 1.49 -3.58
CA LEU A 448 17.59 0.65 -2.88
C LEU A 448 18.24 1.41 -1.72
N GLN A 449 18.03 0.91 -0.50
CA GLN A 449 18.88 1.14 0.65
C GLN A 449 20.15 0.28 0.53
N VAL A 450 21.27 0.73 1.12
CA VAL A 450 22.58 0.10 0.86
C VAL A 450 23.49 0.04 2.09
N SER A 451 24.44 -0.89 2.08
CA SER A 451 25.68 -0.84 2.87
C SER A 451 26.86 -1.18 1.96
N GLY A 452 28.03 -0.61 2.22
CA GLY A 452 29.22 -0.79 1.38
C GLY A 452 29.12 -0.18 -0.03
N PHE A 453 28.08 0.61 -0.32
CA PHE A 453 27.95 1.42 -1.54
C PHE A 453 27.81 2.91 -1.20
N GLN A 454 28.30 3.75 -2.10
CA GLN A 454 27.96 5.17 -2.20
C GLN A 454 27.39 5.44 -3.58
N VAL A 455 26.16 5.93 -3.65
CA VAL A 455 25.44 6.15 -4.92
C VAL A 455 25.01 7.59 -5.05
N GLU A 456 25.25 8.17 -6.22
CA GLU A 456 24.78 9.51 -6.58
C GLU A 456 23.80 9.42 -7.75
N TYR A 457 22.63 10.04 -7.61
CA TYR A 457 21.61 10.12 -8.64
C TYR A 457 21.40 11.56 -9.13
N ASP A 458 21.15 11.73 -10.42
CA ASP A 458 20.66 12.97 -11.04
C ASP A 458 19.28 12.72 -11.65
N LEU A 459 18.23 13.10 -10.92
CA LEU A 459 16.85 12.84 -11.33
C LEU A 459 16.37 13.76 -12.46
N SER A 460 17.16 14.76 -12.85
CA SER A 460 16.87 15.57 -14.05
C SER A 460 17.05 14.79 -15.35
N LYS A 461 17.78 13.67 -15.30
CA LYS A 461 18.02 12.82 -16.46
C LYS A 461 16.84 11.88 -16.72
N SER A 462 16.73 11.45 -17.97
CA SER A 462 15.76 10.43 -18.39
C SER A 462 16.00 9.13 -17.62
N PRO A 463 14.94 8.34 -17.32
CA PRO A 463 15.07 6.99 -16.77
C PRO A 463 16.14 6.16 -17.52
N GLY A 464 16.94 5.38 -16.78
CA GLY A 464 18.07 4.61 -17.34
C GLY A 464 19.35 5.41 -17.59
N LYS A 465 19.37 6.70 -17.22
CA LYS A 465 20.56 7.57 -17.24
C LYS A 465 20.66 8.44 -15.99
N ARG A 466 20.07 7.99 -14.87
CA ARG A 466 19.96 8.76 -13.63
C ARG A 466 21.10 8.48 -12.67
N VAL A 467 21.83 7.38 -12.81
CA VAL A 467 22.99 7.07 -11.97
C VAL A 467 24.17 7.93 -12.43
N LYS A 468 24.62 8.83 -11.56
CA LYS A 468 25.78 9.71 -11.79
C LYS A 468 27.08 9.05 -11.37
N ASN A 469 27.09 8.37 -10.23
CA ASN A 469 28.28 7.73 -9.68
C ASN A 469 27.89 6.55 -8.77
N VAL A 470 28.65 5.47 -8.84
CA VAL A 470 28.55 4.34 -7.89
C VAL A 470 29.95 3.98 -7.44
N ARG A 471 30.16 3.98 -6.13
CA ARG A 471 31.38 3.49 -5.50
C ARG A 471 31.04 2.35 -4.57
N VAL A 472 31.95 1.39 -4.46
CA VAL A 472 31.79 0.17 -3.66
C VAL A 472 33.00 -0.04 -2.78
N LEU A 473 32.80 -0.56 -1.58
CA LEU A 473 33.86 -0.82 -0.62
C LEU A 473 34.71 -2.02 -1.11
N CYS A 474 36.02 -1.82 -1.31
CA CYS A 474 36.89 -2.90 -1.77
C CYS A 474 36.94 -4.08 -0.78
N THR A 475 36.98 -5.31 -1.28
CA THR A 475 37.26 -6.53 -0.50
C THR A 475 38.74 -6.93 -0.60
N GLU A 476 39.32 -6.83 -1.80
CA GLU A 476 40.73 -7.13 -2.12
C GLU A 476 41.68 -6.01 -1.69
N CYS A 477 41.62 -5.64 -0.41
CA CYS A 477 42.39 -4.57 0.16
C CYS A 477 42.56 -4.77 1.67
N ARG A 478 43.70 -4.33 2.22
CA ARG A 478 43.97 -4.46 3.67
C ARG A 478 43.21 -3.46 4.52
N VAL A 479 42.89 -2.29 3.95
CA VAL A 479 42.10 -1.23 4.60
C VAL A 479 40.92 -0.95 3.66
N PRO A 480 39.68 -1.26 4.08
CA PRO A 480 38.49 -1.04 3.26
C PRO A 480 38.36 0.44 2.88
N ARG A 481 38.17 0.70 1.58
CA ARG A 481 37.99 2.04 1.00
C ARG A 481 37.03 1.96 -0.18
N TYR A 482 36.34 3.05 -0.46
CA TYR A 482 35.44 3.14 -1.60
C TYR A 482 36.21 3.32 -2.91
N GLU A 483 35.96 2.44 -3.87
CA GLU A 483 36.51 2.49 -5.23
C GLU A 483 35.37 2.61 -6.24
N PRO A 484 35.59 3.24 -7.42
CA PRO A 484 34.57 3.28 -8.47
C PRO A 484 34.10 1.86 -8.84
N LEU A 485 32.80 1.70 -9.09
CA LEU A 485 32.25 0.44 -9.59
C LEU A 485 32.80 0.15 -10.99
N ASP A 486 33.51 -0.97 -11.16
CA ASP A 486 34.01 -1.44 -12.44
C ASP A 486 32.97 -2.35 -13.10
N ALA A 487 32.50 -1.98 -14.29
CA ALA A 487 31.46 -2.71 -15.01
C ALA A 487 31.81 -4.18 -15.29
N ASN A 488 33.10 -4.51 -15.46
CA ASN A 488 33.57 -5.83 -15.81
C ASN A 488 33.96 -6.69 -14.60
N LYS A 489 34.20 -6.06 -13.44
CA LYS A 489 34.52 -6.78 -12.21
C LYS A 489 33.28 -7.48 -11.66
N VAL A 490 33.49 -8.65 -11.04
CA VAL A 490 32.46 -9.40 -10.32
C VAL A 490 32.49 -9.01 -8.85
N TYR A 491 31.31 -8.73 -8.30
CA TYR A 491 31.11 -8.36 -6.91
C TYR A 491 30.21 -9.38 -6.22
N LYS A 492 30.52 -9.66 -4.96
CA LYS A 492 29.62 -10.37 -4.05
C LYS A 492 28.75 -9.33 -3.34
N VAL A 493 27.44 -9.51 -3.36
CA VAL A 493 26.47 -8.60 -2.75
C VAL A 493 25.44 -9.42 -1.98
N VAL A 494 25.11 -8.98 -0.76
CA VAL A 494 24.00 -9.56 0.01
C VAL A 494 22.71 -8.82 -0.33
N MET A 495 21.62 -9.53 -0.60
CA MET A 495 20.32 -8.92 -0.92
C MET A 495 19.15 -9.82 -0.49
N PRO A 496 17.93 -9.30 -0.31
CA PRO A 496 16.75 -10.14 -0.06
C PRO A 496 16.54 -11.17 -1.17
N SER A 497 16.12 -12.39 -0.82
CA SER A 497 15.73 -13.42 -1.79
C SER A 497 14.67 -12.94 -2.78
N TYR A 498 13.79 -12.03 -2.34
CA TYR A 498 12.84 -11.32 -3.19
C TYR A 498 13.50 -10.63 -4.40
N LEU A 499 14.64 -9.94 -4.20
CA LEU A 499 15.38 -9.30 -5.29
C LEU A 499 16.14 -10.32 -6.15
N VAL A 500 16.64 -11.40 -5.54
CA VAL A 500 17.30 -12.50 -6.28
C VAL A 500 16.36 -13.11 -7.32
N ASP A 501 15.09 -13.26 -6.97
CA ASP A 501 14.06 -13.78 -7.87
C ASP A 501 13.53 -12.77 -8.89
N GLY A 502 14.02 -11.52 -8.86
CA GLY A 502 13.62 -10.46 -9.78
C GLY A 502 12.38 -9.68 -9.33
N GLY A 503 12.01 -9.77 -8.04
CA GLY A 503 10.97 -8.96 -7.42
C GLY A 503 11.21 -7.45 -7.61
N ASP A 504 10.17 -6.64 -7.45
CA ASP A 504 10.16 -5.20 -7.75
C ASP A 504 10.61 -4.84 -9.19
N GLY A 505 10.60 -5.81 -10.11
CA GLY A 505 11.03 -5.62 -11.50
C GLY A 505 12.54 -5.66 -11.70
N TYR A 506 13.32 -6.15 -10.73
CA TYR A 506 14.77 -6.38 -10.83
C TYR A 506 15.13 -7.56 -11.76
N THR A 507 14.50 -7.60 -12.94
CA THR A 507 14.59 -8.65 -13.96
C THR A 507 16.00 -8.86 -14.51
N MET A 508 16.93 -7.93 -14.29
CA MET A 508 18.33 -8.10 -14.65
C MET A 508 19.08 -9.06 -13.71
N ILE A 509 18.67 -9.20 -12.44
CA ILE A 509 19.41 -9.96 -11.43
C ILE A 509 19.36 -11.45 -11.74
N LYS A 510 18.16 -12.03 -11.82
CA LYS A 510 17.97 -13.47 -11.99
C LYS A 510 18.71 -14.10 -13.19
N PRO A 511 18.65 -13.53 -14.41
CA PRO A 511 19.34 -14.09 -15.57
C PRO A 511 20.83 -13.74 -15.65
N GLN A 512 21.30 -12.69 -14.96
CA GLN A 512 22.70 -12.24 -15.05
C GLN A 512 23.55 -12.61 -13.83
N MET A 513 22.96 -13.19 -12.77
CA MET A 513 23.71 -13.69 -11.62
C MET A 513 24.66 -14.81 -12.04
N LEU A 514 25.89 -14.76 -11.52
CA LEU A 514 26.92 -15.76 -11.79
C LEU A 514 26.93 -16.87 -10.73
N LYS A 515 26.48 -16.53 -9.52
CA LYS A 515 26.34 -17.44 -8.38
C LYS A 515 25.27 -16.91 -7.44
N HIS A 516 24.56 -17.81 -6.79
CA HIS A 516 23.61 -17.55 -5.72
C HIS A 516 23.75 -18.61 -4.65
N ASP A 517 23.91 -18.15 -3.41
CA ASP A 517 23.86 -18.97 -2.21
C ASP A 517 22.74 -18.40 -1.33
N SER A 518 21.71 -19.22 -1.06
CA SER A 518 20.64 -18.84 -0.12
C SER A 518 21.22 -18.62 1.27
N GLY A 519 20.82 -17.52 1.91
CA GLY A 519 21.29 -17.18 3.24
C GLY A 519 20.28 -17.49 4.34
N ASP A 520 20.47 -16.81 5.47
CA ASP A 520 19.64 -17.01 6.66
C ASP A 520 18.40 -16.10 6.65
N LEU A 521 17.44 -16.46 7.51
CA LEU A 521 16.17 -15.74 7.69
C LEU A 521 16.40 -14.25 8.04
N ASP A 522 15.69 -13.38 7.34
CA ASP A 522 15.79 -11.92 7.44
C ASP A 522 15.70 -11.39 8.88
N ILE A 523 14.66 -11.79 9.63
CA ILE A 523 14.44 -11.40 11.02
C ILE A 523 15.52 -11.96 11.96
N SER A 524 16.11 -13.12 11.65
CA SER A 524 17.18 -13.72 12.45
C SER A 524 18.49 -12.94 12.31
N VAL A 525 18.82 -12.53 11.09
CA VAL A 525 20.00 -11.71 10.79
C VAL A 525 19.92 -10.35 11.50
N VAL A 526 18.80 -9.65 11.37
CA VAL A 526 18.63 -8.33 12.00
C VAL A 526 18.56 -8.43 13.53
N SER A 527 17.82 -9.39 14.06
CA SER A 527 17.72 -9.56 15.52
C SER A 527 19.06 -9.94 16.16
N SER A 528 19.85 -10.81 15.52
CA SER A 528 21.19 -11.17 16.00
C SER A 528 22.12 -9.96 16.02
N TYR A 529 22.14 -9.16 14.95
CA TYR A 529 22.95 -7.93 14.88
C TYR A 529 22.63 -6.93 16.00
N ILE A 530 21.34 -6.71 16.25
CA ILE A 530 20.86 -5.81 17.30
C ILE A 530 21.22 -6.38 18.69
N SER A 531 21.04 -7.69 18.88
CA SER A 531 21.34 -8.39 20.15
C SER A 531 22.81 -8.30 20.52
N GLU A 532 23.71 -8.52 19.55
CA GLU A 532 25.16 -8.41 19.73
C GLU A 532 25.59 -7.00 20.13
N ARG A 533 25.03 -5.98 19.47
CA ARG A 533 25.34 -4.57 19.75
C ARG A 533 24.72 -4.07 21.04
N LYS A 534 23.62 -4.70 21.48
CA LYS A 534 22.77 -4.32 22.63
C LYS A 534 22.07 -2.97 22.46
N ARG A 535 22.77 -1.96 21.93
CA ARG A 535 22.28 -0.61 21.63
C ARG A 535 22.66 -0.24 20.21
N VAL A 536 21.68 0.19 19.42
CA VAL A 536 21.87 0.65 18.03
C VAL A 536 21.56 2.15 17.89
N HIS A 537 22.27 2.81 16.98
CA HIS A 537 22.12 4.24 16.69
C HIS A 537 22.50 4.55 15.22
N PRO A 538 21.88 3.87 14.23
CA PRO A 538 22.20 4.11 12.83
C PRO A 538 21.85 5.55 12.43
N ALA A 539 22.70 6.13 11.58
CA ALA A 539 22.52 7.48 11.04
C ALA A 539 22.21 7.43 9.54
N VAL A 540 21.69 8.55 9.02
CA VAL A 540 21.76 8.87 7.59
C VAL A 540 23.13 9.51 7.37
N GLU A 541 23.97 8.88 6.55
CA GLU A 541 25.39 9.19 6.46
C GLU A 541 25.89 9.49 5.03
N GLY A 542 24.96 9.70 4.09
CA GLY A 542 25.27 10.05 2.71
C GLY A 542 25.72 8.86 1.88
N ARG A 543 25.21 7.66 2.19
CA ARG A 543 25.33 6.48 1.31
C ARG A 543 24.60 6.72 -0.01
N ILE A 544 23.52 7.51 0.02
CA ILE A 544 22.74 7.84 -1.18
C ILE A 544 22.55 9.36 -1.28
N LEU A 545 22.98 9.94 -2.38
CA LEU A 545 22.82 11.37 -2.68
C LEU A 545 21.94 11.55 -3.92
N ILE A 546 20.95 12.44 -3.83
CA ILE A 546 20.01 12.72 -4.92
C ILE A 546 20.12 14.19 -5.30
N PHE A 547 20.44 14.45 -6.57
CA PHE A 547 20.51 15.78 -7.16
C PHE A 547 19.27 16.03 -8.03
N ASN A 548 18.60 17.16 -7.80
CA ASN A 548 17.54 17.68 -8.65
C ASN A 548 18.02 18.97 -9.31
N SER A 549 18.09 19.04 -10.64
CA SER A 549 18.34 20.31 -11.33
C SER A 549 17.07 21.15 -11.38
N ALA A 550 16.64 21.64 -10.23
CA ALA A 550 15.72 22.76 -10.07
C ALA A 550 16.18 23.69 -8.94
N ILE A 551 17.50 23.86 -8.81
CA ILE A 551 18.03 25.10 -8.24
C ILE A 551 18.26 26.00 -9.45
N GLY A 552 17.27 26.84 -9.71
CA GLY A 552 17.34 27.85 -10.75
C GLY A 552 18.62 28.65 -10.63
N GLN A 553 19.15 29.03 -11.78
CA GLN A 553 20.15 30.08 -11.92
C GLN A 553 19.79 31.24 -10.98
N GLN A 554 20.52 31.38 -9.87
CA GLN A 554 20.65 32.69 -9.26
C GLN A 554 21.44 33.53 -10.25
N SER A 555 20.69 34.24 -11.10
CA SER A 555 21.21 35.38 -11.83
C SER A 555 21.81 36.35 -10.82
N PRO A 556 22.97 36.98 -11.08
CA PRO A 556 23.67 37.85 -10.12
C PRO A 556 22.96 39.19 -9.87
N THR A 557 21.65 39.29 -10.14
CA THR A 557 20.87 40.53 -10.05
C THR A 557 20.24 40.74 -8.67
N THR A 558 20.16 39.73 -7.82
CA THR A 558 19.62 39.87 -6.45
C THR A 558 20.65 40.35 -5.42
N ALA A 559 21.95 40.26 -5.70
CA ALA A 559 22.99 40.82 -4.84
C ALA A 559 23.09 42.35 -4.92
N LEU A 560 22.65 42.98 -6.02
CA LEU A 560 22.71 44.44 -6.17
C LEU A 560 21.58 45.20 -5.44
N LEU A 561 20.41 44.57 -5.24
CA LEU A 561 19.27 45.22 -4.58
C LEU A 561 19.42 45.31 -3.06
N LEU A 562 20.17 44.39 -2.45
CA LEU A 562 20.47 44.42 -1.01
C LEU A 562 21.52 45.49 -0.65
N PHE A 563 22.44 45.82 -1.56
CA PHE A 563 23.42 46.89 -1.34
C PHE A 563 22.82 48.29 -1.45
N VAL A 564 21.85 48.51 -2.33
CA VAL A 564 21.20 49.84 -2.50
C VAL A 564 20.27 50.16 -1.32
N LEU A 565 19.59 49.16 -0.76
CA LEU A 565 18.74 49.35 0.43
C LEU A 565 19.55 49.59 1.72
N LEU A 566 20.72 48.97 1.87
CA LEU A 566 21.61 49.22 3.01
C LEU A 566 22.31 50.59 2.94
N TRP A 567 22.56 51.13 1.74
CA TRP A 567 23.14 52.47 1.59
C TRP A 567 22.14 53.58 1.89
N ALA A 568 20.86 53.40 1.54
CA ALA A 568 19.81 54.38 1.84
C ALA A 568 19.50 54.50 3.35
N LEU A 569 19.70 53.42 4.12
CA LEU A 569 19.51 53.41 5.58
C LEU A 569 20.71 53.99 6.37
N CYS A 570 21.89 54.10 5.75
CA CYS A 570 23.08 54.70 6.39
C CYS A 570 23.23 56.21 6.14
N MET A 571 22.40 56.83 5.28
CA MET A 571 22.44 58.28 5.03
C MET A 571 21.34 59.07 5.75
N SER A 572 20.62 58.44 6.68
CA SER A 572 19.58 59.08 7.50
C SER A 572 19.86 58.95 9.00
N GLN A 573 21.10 59.24 9.40
CA GLN A 573 21.48 59.64 10.76
C GLN A 573 22.38 60.87 10.72
#